data_AF-A0A5D0VZ80-F1
#
_entry.id   AF-A0A5D0VZ80-F1
#
_cell.length_a   1.000
_cell.length_b   1.000
_cell.length_c   1.000
_cell.angle_alpha   90.00
_cell.angle_beta   90.00
_cell.angle_gamma   90.00
#
_symmetry.space_group_name_H-M   'P 1'
#
loop_
_entity.id
_entity.type
_entity.pdbx_description
1 polymer ?
#
loop_
_entity_poly.entity_id
_entity_poly.type
_entity_poly.pdbx_seq_one_letter_code
_entity_poly.pdbx_strand_id
1 'polypeptide(L)'
;MDFAYPVGVSWELTYDANHKGQQMDAHQLKFDIARAQLGAATGLFLRDRDPISVHALACGACELLEGVGQVENVEVLSALVLKLNPDMKPGKIVRLRNQYWNAIKHFYAQDKKTVREDAALLAHFSDVQNDTVIWQGWHDYQALAGKLPIEAQVLQVWYFAINEDKLAPEVDKDPYRKFFPNIQSDQRTEQKRRLKRACEKFRKNRQIMADHKTENIPLLYRRPE
;
A
#
# COMPACT_ATOMS: atom_id res chain seq x y z
N MET A 1 0.38 36.59 26.73
CA MET A 1 -1.05 36.30 26.48
C MET A 1 -1.18 34.81 26.46
N ASP A 2 -1.68 34.26 27.56
CA ASP A 2 -1.95 32.84 27.74
C ASP A 2 -3.11 32.40 26.85
N PHE A 3 -2.93 31.29 26.13
CA PHE A 3 -4.01 30.62 25.41
C PHE A 3 -4.51 29.46 26.27
N ALA A 4 -5.64 29.68 26.94
CA ALA A 4 -6.43 28.64 27.57
C ALA A 4 -7.20 27.85 26.49
N TYR A 5 -7.02 26.54 26.46
CA TYR A 5 -7.89 25.63 25.72
C TYR A 5 -9.21 25.43 26.50
N PRO A 6 -10.38 25.38 25.85
CA PRO A 6 -11.61 24.99 26.52
C PRO A 6 -11.54 23.50 26.86
N VAL A 7 -11.53 23.21 28.16
CA VAL A 7 -11.76 21.90 28.74
C VAL A 7 -13.26 21.61 28.65
N GLY A 8 -13.64 20.46 28.09
CA GLY A 8 -14.99 19.89 28.28
C GLY A 8 -15.81 19.68 27.01
N VAL A 9 -15.52 18.60 26.28
CA VAL A 9 -16.57 17.78 25.65
C VAL A 9 -16.19 16.33 25.92
N SER A 10 -16.81 15.74 26.94
CA SER A 10 -16.76 14.30 27.19
C SER A 10 -17.59 13.61 26.12
N TRP A 11 -16.96 12.87 25.21
CA TRP A 11 -17.65 11.92 24.34
C TRP A 11 -17.73 10.57 25.06
N GLU A 12 -18.52 10.51 26.13
CA GLU A 12 -19.01 9.24 26.67
C GLU A 12 -20.04 8.68 25.69
N LEU A 13 -19.54 7.97 24.66
CA LEU A 13 -20.32 6.92 24.04
C LEU A 13 -20.44 5.80 25.07
N THR A 14 -21.55 5.78 25.79
CA THR A 14 -21.96 4.64 26.62
C THR A 14 -22.11 3.43 25.71
N TYR A 15 -21.04 2.64 25.62
CA TYR A 15 -21.06 1.33 24.98
C TYR A 15 -21.77 0.39 25.94
N ASP A 16 -23.00 0.03 25.59
CA ASP A 16 -23.83 -0.93 26.31
C ASP A 16 -23.07 -2.26 26.43
N ALA A 17 -22.61 -2.56 27.65
CA ALA A 17 -21.83 -3.73 27.97
C ALA A 17 -22.74 -4.96 28.09
N ASN A 18 -23.30 -5.45 26.99
CA ASN A 18 -24.03 -6.72 27.00
C ASN A 18 -24.19 -7.42 25.65
N HIS A 19 -23.15 -7.43 24.81
CA HIS A 19 -23.03 -8.39 23.71
C HIS A 19 -21.66 -9.08 23.77
N LYS A 20 -21.62 -10.29 24.32
CA LYS A 20 -20.48 -11.22 24.19
C LYS A 20 -20.42 -11.82 22.77
N GLY A 21 -20.38 -10.94 21.77
CA GLY A 21 -19.86 -11.25 20.44
C GLY A 21 -18.40 -10.83 20.42
N GLN A 22 -17.54 -11.69 19.90
CA GLN A 22 -16.09 -11.52 19.82
C GLN A 22 -15.72 -10.10 19.33
N GLN A 23 -15.37 -9.20 20.27
CA GLN A 23 -15.04 -7.82 19.93
C GLN A 23 -13.73 -7.84 19.17
N MET A 24 -13.81 -7.65 17.84
CA MET A 24 -12.64 -7.56 16.99
C MET A 24 -11.80 -6.39 17.45
N ASP A 25 -10.52 -6.64 17.76
CA ASP A 25 -9.57 -5.57 18.08
C ASP A 25 -9.58 -4.52 16.97
N ALA A 26 -9.64 -3.24 17.34
CA ALA A 26 -9.70 -2.13 16.40
C ALA A 26 -8.49 -2.15 15.46
N HIS A 27 -7.31 -2.59 15.93
CA HIS A 27 -6.12 -2.73 15.10
C HIS A 27 -6.27 -3.86 14.08
N GLN A 28 -6.75 -5.03 14.51
CA GLN A 28 -7.05 -6.15 13.59
C GLN A 28 -8.05 -5.74 12.51
N LEU A 29 -9.12 -5.02 12.87
CA LEU A 29 -10.09 -4.52 11.89
C LEU A 29 -9.43 -3.58 10.86
N LYS A 30 -8.55 -2.68 11.30
CA LYS A 30 -7.83 -1.74 10.42
C LYS A 30 -6.86 -2.49 9.51
N PHE A 31 -6.17 -3.49 10.03
CA PHE A 31 -5.30 -4.38 9.27
C PHE A 31 -6.07 -5.15 8.19
N ASP A 32 -7.23 -5.71 8.52
CA ASP A 32 -8.09 -6.42 7.57
C ASP A 32 -8.65 -5.49 6.49
N ILE A 33 -9.03 -4.25 6.85
CA ILE A 33 -9.45 -3.23 5.88
C ILE A 33 -8.30 -2.91 4.93
N ALA A 34 -7.08 -2.73 5.45
CA ALA A 34 -5.91 -2.45 4.62
C ALA A 34 -5.62 -3.59 3.64
N ARG A 35 -5.69 -4.84 4.10
CA ARG A 35 -5.51 -6.02 3.24
C ARG A 35 -6.56 -6.11 2.14
N ALA A 36 -7.82 -5.79 2.45
CA ALA A 36 -8.88 -5.72 1.44
C ALA A 36 -8.64 -4.59 0.42
N GLN A 37 -8.22 -3.41 0.87
CA GLN A 37 -7.91 -2.27 0.01
C GLN A 37 -6.71 -2.55 -0.91
N LEU A 38 -5.63 -3.16 -0.40
CA LEU A 38 -4.48 -3.58 -1.23
C LEU A 38 -4.87 -4.64 -2.25
N GLY A 39 -5.71 -5.60 -1.84
CA GLY A 39 -6.25 -6.61 -2.74
C GLY A 39 -7.02 -5.98 -3.89
N ALA A 40 -7.92 -5.04 -3.59
CA ALA A 40 -8.70 -4.30 -4.57
C ALA A 40 -7.82 -3.44 -5.50
N ALA A 41 -6.90 -2.65 -4.94
CA ALA A 41 -5.96 -1.83 -5.69
C ALA A 41 -5.14 -2.68 -6.68
N THR A 42 -4.56 -3.78 -6.20
CA THR A 42 -3.76 -4.70 -7.00
C THR A 42 -4.62 -5.39 -8.07
N GLY A 43 -5.84 -5.81 -7.72
CA GLY A 43 -6.75 -6.43 -8.67
C GLY A 43 -7.17 -5.49 -9.81
N LEU A 44 -7.36 -4.20 -9.52
CA LEU A 44 -7.60 -3.17 -10.54
C LEU A 44 -6.35 -2.91 -11.38
N PHE A 45 -5.19 -2.80 -10.73
CA PHE A 45 -3.90 -2.57 -11.38
C PHE A 45 -3.55 -3.68 -12.39
N LEU A 46 -3.67 -4.95 -11.97
CA LEU A 46 -3.41 -6.12 -12.83
C LEU A 46 -4.36 -6.20 -14.03
N ARG A 47 -5.55 -5.60 -13.95
CA ARG A 47 -6.56 -5.57 -15.01
C ARG A 47 -6.52 -4.29 -15.83
N ASP A 48 -5.49 -3.46 -15.62
CA ASP A 48 -5.30 -2.17 -16.27
C ASP A 48 -6.55 -1.27 -16.22
N ARG A 49 -7.12 -1.16 -15.00
CA ARG A 49 -8.27 -0.32 -14.70
C ARG A 49 -7.84 1.06 -14.19
N ASP A 50 -8.83 1.89 -13.87
CA ASP A 50 -8.67 3.29 -13.49
C ASP A 50 -7.52 3.52 -12.47
N PRO A 51 -6.48 4.29 -12.84
CA PRO A 51 -5.31 4.49 -11.99
C PRO A 51 -5.60 5.35 -10.76
N ILE A 52 -6.62 6.21 -10.78
CA ILE A 52 -7.01 7.03 -9.62
C ILE A 52 -7.59 6.13 -8.52
N SER A 53 -8.50 5.23 -8.89
CA SER A 53 -9.08 4.25 -7.97
C SER A 53 -8.02 3.33 -7.36
N VAL A 54 -7.05 2.89 -8.17
CA VAL A 54 -5.89 2.13 -7.69
C VAL A 54 -5.11 2.93 -6.65
N HIS A 55 -4.79 4.19 -6.96
CA HIS A 55 -4.01 5.06 -6.07
C HIS A 55 -4.71 5.31 -4.73
N ALA A 56 -6.00 5.65 -4.78
CA ALA A 56 -6.80 5.94 -3.60
C ALA A 56 -6.86 4.75 -2.63
N LEU A 57 -7.10 3.55 -3.17
CA LEU A 57 -7.14 2.32 -2.38
C LEU A 57 -5.77 1.96 -1.80
N ALA A 58 -4.71 2.05 -2.60
CA ALA A 58 -3.36 1.71 -2.14
C ALA A 58 -2.85 2.69 -1.07
N CYS A 59 -3.06 4.00 -1.25
CA CYS A 59 -2.69 5.01 -0.26
C CYS A 59 -3.51 4.87 1.02
N GLY A 60 -4.82 4.63 0.92
CA GLY A 60 -5.66 4.36 2.09
C GLY A 60 -5.15 3.17 2.90
N ALA A 61 -4.74 2.09 2.23
CA ALA A 61 -4.17 0.93 2.90
C ALA A 61 -2.81 1.23 3.56
N CYS A 62 -1.94 2.00 2.90
CA CYS A 62 -0.66 2.40 3.47
C CYS A 62 -0.83 3.23 4.75
N GLU A 63 -1.80 4.16 4.77
CA GLU A 63 -2.11 4.96 5.98
C GLU A 63 -2.59 4.08 7.14
N LEU A 64 -3.38 3.04 6.85
CA LEU A 64 -3.81 2.07 7.86
C LEU A 64 -2.66 1.20 8.38
N LEU A 65 -1.82 0.66 7.49
CA LEU A 65 -0.69 -0.20 7.87
C LEU A 65 0.38 0.56 8.65
N GLU A 66 0.63 1.84 8.30
CA GLU A 66 1.53 2.70 9.08
C GLU A 66 1.01 2.89 10.51
N GLY A 67 -0.30 3.11 10.69
CA GLY A 67 -0.91 3.20 12.02
C GLY A 67 -0.84 1.89 12.81
N VAL A 68 -1.11 0.75 12.15
CA VAL A 68 -1.00 -0.58 12.79
C VAL A 68 0.44 -0.88 13.19
N GLY A 69 1.41 -0.65 12.30
CA GLY A 69 2.83 -0.88 12.58
C GLY A 69 3.39 -0.02 13.73
N GLN A 70 2.90 1.21 13.88
CA GLN A 70 3.25 2.05 15.03
C GLN A 70 2.76 1.44 16.36
N VAL A 71 1.56 0.88 16.39
CA VAL A 71 1.00 0.26 17.60
C VAL A 71 1.69 -1.08 17.91
N GLU A 72 1.96 -1.88 16.89
CA GLU A 72 2.59 -3.20 17.04
C GLU A 72 4.12 -3.14 17.15
N ASN A 73 4.71 -1.93 17.09
CA ASN A 73 6.15 -1.69 17.10
C ASN A 73 6.90 -2.48 16.00
N VAL A 74 6.31 -2.53 14.80
CA VAL A 74 6.88 -3.16 13.61
C VAL A 74 7.43 -2.07 12.69
N GLU A 75 8.70 -2.20 12.28
CA GLU A 75 9.36 -1.28 11.36
C GLU A 75 8.77 -1.42 9.93
N VAL A 76 7.79 -0.57 9.61
CA VAL A 76 7.31 -0.35 8.23
C VAL A 76 8.32 0.47 7.41
N LEU A 77 8.17 0.54 6.07
CA LEU A 77 9.21 1.17 5.22
C LEU A 77 9.51 2.62 5.64
N SER A 78 8.52 3.41 6.05
CA SER A 78 8.76 4.80 6.45
C SER A 78 9.76 4.89 7.61
N ALA A 79 9.67 3.98 8.58
CA ALA A 79 10.64 3.86 9.67
C ALA A 79 12.03 3.44 9.14
N LEU A 80 12.08 2.46 8.24
CA LEU A 80 13.35 2.00 7.63
C LEU A 80 14.04 3.12 6.83
N VAL A 81 13.30 3.89 6.04
CA VAL A 81 13.86 5.00 5.24
C VAL A 81 14.43 6.09 6.15
N LEU A 82 13.76 6.42 7.26
CA LEU A 82 14.28 7.39 8.24
C LEU A 82 15.55 6.89 8.92
N LYS A 83 15.58 5.60 9.28
CA LYS A 83 16.75 4.95 9.87
C LYS A 83 17.96 5.00 8.94
N LEU A 84 17.75 4.82 7.63
CA LEU A 84 18.80 4.88 6.61
C LEU A 84 19.15 6.31 6.18
N ASN A 85 18.29 7.28 6.47
CA ASN A 85 18.47 8.69 6.10
C ASN A 85 18.20 9.59 7.31
N PRO A 86 19.10 9.63 8.31
CA PRO A 86 18.85 10.29 9.60
C PRO A 86 18.58 11.80 9.48
N ASP A 87 19.08 12.45 8.44
CA ASP A 87 18.84 13.88 8.17
C ASP A 87 17.44 14.15 7.54
N MET A 88 16.72 13.10 7.15
CA MET A 88 15.40 13.22 6.54
C MET A 88 14.33 13.48 7.60
N LYS A 89 13.59 14.57 7.45
CA LYS A 89 12.44 14.87 8.34
C LYS A 89 11.32 13.84 8.12
N PRO A 90 10.71 13.26 9.18
CA PRO A 90 9.60 12.30 9.07
C PRO A 90 8.47 12.75 8.15
N GLY A 91 8.04 14.01 8.29
CA GLY A 91 6.98 14.58 7.46
C GLY A 91 7.32 14.73 5.97
N LYS A 92 8.58 14.55 5.55
CA LYS A 92 8.96 14.57 4.13
C LYS A 92 8.51 13.28 3.42
N ILE A 93 8.70 12.12 4.05
CA ILE A 93 8.33 10.82 3.48
C ILE A 93 6.82 10.75 3.28
N VAL A 94 6.05 11.09 4.32
CA VAL A 94 4.59 11.10 4.27
C VAL A 94 4.08 12.05 3.19
N ARG A 95 4.68 13.24 3.05
CA ARG A 95 4.31 14.21 2.00
C ARG A 95 4.61 13.69 0.60
N LEU A 96 5.78 13.08 0.38
CA LEU A 96 6.13 12.51 -0.92
C LEU A 96 5.20 11.36 -1.30
N ARG A 97 4.94 10.43 -0.37
CA ARG A 97 4.00 9.32 -0.58
C ARG A 97 2.60 9.83 -0.90
N ASN A 98 2.10 10.80 -0.13
CA ASN A 98 0.72 11.24 -0.17
C ASN A 98 0.48 12.46 -1.08
N GLN A 99 1.44 12.90 -1.90
CA GLN A 99 1.27 14.15 -2.66
C GLN A 99 0.04 14.11 -3.59
N TYR A 100 -0.09 13.05 -4.40
CA TYR A 100 -1.21 12.85 -5.29
C TYR A 100 -2.46 12.42 -4.51
N TRP A 101 -2.29 11.59 -3.48
CA TRP A 101 -3.40 11.18 -2.62
C TRP A 101 -4.09 12.37 -1.95
N ASN A 102 -3.32 13.31 -1.40
CA ASN A 102 -3.86 14.51 -0.76
C ASN A 102 -4.59 15.41 -1.77
N ALA A 103 -4.08 15.51 -3.00
CA ALA A 103 -4.74 16.24 -4.08
C ALA A 103 -6.05 15.57 -4.55
N ILE A 104 -6.10 14.24 -4.52
CA ILE A 104 -7.29 13.47 -4.89
C ILE A 104 -8.34 13.50 -3.77
N LYS A 105 -7.93 13.35 -2.50
CA LYS A 105 -8.84 13.11 -1.37
C LYS A 105 -9.41 14.38 -0.74
N HIS A 106 -8.69 15.50 -0.80
CA HIS A 106 -9.10 16.74 -0.17
C HIS A 106 -9.68 17.69 -1.20
N PHE A 107 -10.91 18.15 -0.96
CA PHE A 107 -11.52 19.20 -1.77
C PHE A 107 -11.05 20.60 -1.35
N TYR A 108 -10.93 20.81 -0.03
CA TYR A 108 -10.51 22.09 0.55
C TYR A 108 -9.05 22.08 0.99
N ALA A 109 -8.44 23.26 0.98
CA ALA A 109 -7.17 23.53 1.61
C ALA A 109 -7.27 23.38 3.14
N GLN A 110 -6.16 23.56 3.85
CA GLN A 110 -6.12 23.39 5.31
C GLN A 110 -7.05 24.35 6.07
N ASP A 111 -7.42 25.48 5.46
CA ASP A 111 -8.38 26.44 6.01
C ASP A 111 -9.84 25.96 5.97
N LYS A 112 -10.12 24.82 5.32
CA LYS A 112 -11.45 24.23 5.11
C LYS A 112 -12.44 25.14 4.38
N LYS A 113 -11.94 26.14 3.65
CA LYS A 113 -12.77 27.15 2.95
C LYS A 113 -12.35 27.31 1.49
N THR A 114 -11.07 27.29 1.23
CA THR A 114 -10.51 27.50 -0.11
C THR A 114 -10.47 26.17 -0.85
N VAL A 115 -11.03 26.12 -2.07
CA VAL A 115 -10.92 24.94 -2.95
C VAL A 115 -9.46 24.75 -3.34
N ARG A 116 -8.98 23.49 -3.39
CA ARG A 116 -7.60 23.21 -3.76
C ARG A 116 -7.40 23.32 -5.28
N GLU A 117 -6.40 24.11 -5.66
CA GLU A 117 -5.92 24.22 -7.05
C GLU A 117 -4.85 23.17 -7.35
N ASP A 118 -5.26 21.91 -7.48
CA ASP A 118 -4.35 20.78 -7.70
C ASP A 118 -4.17 20.40 -9.19
N ALA A 119 -4.79 21.14 -10.12
CA ALA A 119 -4.82 20.80 -11.54
C ALA A 119 -3.41 20.59 -12.14
N ALA A 120 -2.46 21.46 -11.81
CA ALA A 120 -1.08 21.34 -12.30
C ALA A 120 -0.38 20.07 -11.79
N LEU A 121 -0.60 19.72 -10.52
CA LEU A 121 -0.06 18.49 -9.93
C LEU A 121 -0.71 17.26 -10.56
N LEU A 122 -2.04 17.24 -10.64
CA LEU A 122 -2.79 16.10 -11.18
C LEU A 122 -2.56 15.88 -12.68
N ALA A 123 -2.19 16.92 -13.43
CA ALA A 123 -1.78 16.77 -14.84
C ALA A 123 -0.54 15.88 -15.02
N HIS A 124 0.26 15.69 -13.96
CA HIS A 124 1.46 14.85 -13.97
C HIS A 124 1.20 13.47 -13.34
N PHE A 125 0.00 13.23 -12.82
CA PHE A 125 -0.38 11.93 -12.31
C PHE A 125 -0.59 10.95 -13.46
N SER A 126 0.00 9.77 -13.31
CA SER A 126 -0.14 8.66 -14.24
C SER A 126 -0.16 7.35 -13.46
N ASP A 127 -0.42 6.26 -14.17
CA ASP A 127 -0.38 4.92 -13.60
C ASP A 127 1.00 4.52 -13.03
N VAL A 128 2.09 5.16 -13.45
CA VAL A 128 3.45 4.89 -12.94
C VAL A 128 3.55 5.20 -11.44
N GLN A 129 2.85 6.23 -10.97
CA GLN A 129 2.84 6.58 -9.54
C GLN A 129 2.25 5.48 -8.65
N ASN A 130 1.47 4.55 -9.21
CA ASN A 130 0.90 3.44 -8.45
C ASN A 130 1.92 2.36 -8.09
N ASP A 131 3.03 2.24 -8.83
CA ASP A 131 4.01 1.16 -8.67
C ASP A 131 4.58 1.12 -7.26
N THR A 132 5.15 2.26 -6.85
CA THR A 132 5.78 2.38 -5.54
C THR A 132 4.77 2.28 -4.42
N VAL A 133 3.55 2.82 -4.59
CA VAL A 133 2.53 2.80 -3.52
C VAL A 133 1.97 1.40 -3.30
N ILE A 134 1.68 0.65 -4.37
CA ILE A 134 1.22 -0.74 -4.22
C ILE A 134 2.34 -1.61 -3.65
N TRP A 135 3.56 -1.47 -4.18
CA TRP A 135 4.72 -2.20 -3.68
C TRP A 135 4.93 -1.92 -2.18
N GLN A 136 4.85 -0.65 -1.79
CA GLN A 136 4.99 -0.20 -0.41
C GLN A 136 3.94 -0.81 0.51
N GLY A 137 2.67 -0.74 0.11
CA GLY A 137 1.59 -1.29 0.90
C GLY A 137 1.75 -2.79 1.14
N TRP A 138 2.17 -3.55 0.12
CA TRP A 138 2.46 -4.97 0.30
C TRP A 138 3.70 -5.24 1.12
N HIS A 139 4.75 -4.41 1.01
CA HIS A 139 5.94 -4.52 1.86
C HIS A 139 5.56 -4.36 3.34
N ASP A 140 4.80 -3.32 3.70
CA ASP A 140 4.37 -3.10 5.08
C ASP A 140 3.41 -4.20 5.55
N TYR A 141 2.49 -4.63 4.70
CA TYR A 141 1.62 -5.77 5.02
C TYR A 141 2.45 -7.03 5.29
N GLN A 142 3.49 -7.32 4.50
CA GLN A 142 4.36 -8.46 4.72
C GLN A 142 5.11 -8.38 6.05
N ALA A 143 5.60 -7.19 6.42
CA ALA A 143 6.29 -6.97 7.68
C ALA A 143 5.40 -7.30 8.89
N LEU A 144 4.10 -6.99 8.80
CA LEU A 144 3.10 -7.26 9.82
C LEU A 144 2.55 -8.70 9.77
N ALA A 145 2.22 -9.21 8.58
CA ALA A 145 1.57 -10.50 8.39
C ALA A 145 2.53 -11.70 8.41
N GLY A 146 3.81 -11.46 8.11
CA GLY A 146 4.82 -12.49 7.83
C GLY A 146 4.60 -13.29 6.52
N LYS A 147 3.58 -12.94 5.74
CA LYS A 147 3.16 -13.66 4.52
C LYS A 147 2.59 -12.72 3.46
N LEU A 148 2.51 -13.20 2.23
CA LEU A 148 1.94 -12.45 1.11
C LEU A 148 1.08 -13.31 0.19
N PRO A 149 0.00 -12.75 -0.41
CA PRO A 149 -0.67 -13.41 -1.51
C PRO A 149 0.29 -13.49 -2.71
N ILE A 150 0.14 -14.53 -3.54
CA ILE A 150 1.07 -14.78 -4.64
C ILE A 150 1.18 -13.59 -5.60
N GLU A 151 0.07 -12.87 -5.81
CA GLU A 151 0.03 -11.68 -6.66
C GLU A 151 0.93 -10.56 -6.13
N ALA A 152 0.99 -10.38 -4.81
CA ALA A 152 1.88 -9.41 -4.18
C ALA A 152 3.35 -9.84 -4.25
N GLN A 153 3.65 -11.13 -4.05
CA GLN A 153 5.01 -11.65 -4.21
C GLN A 153 5.52 -11.43 -5.64
N VAL A 154 4.71 -11.76 -6.65
CA VAL A 154 5.07 -11.55 -8.06
C VAL A 154 5.17 -10.06 -8.38
N LEU A 155 4.30 -9.21 -7.80
CA LEU A 155 4.38 -7.76 -7.95
C LEU A 155 5.68 -7.19 -7.38
N GLN A 156 6.18 -7.69 -6.24
CA GLN A 156 7.47 -7.27 -5.70
C GLN A 156 8.63 -7.59 -6.65
N VAL A 157 8.65 -8.81 -7.21
CA VAL A 157 9.65 -9.22 -8.21
C VAL A 157 9.55 -8.34 -9.47
N TRP A 158 8.32 -8.07 -9.94
CA TRP A 158 8.07 -7.23 -11.10
C TRP A 158 8.54 -5.79 -10.87
N TYR A 159 8.26 -5.22 -9.70
CA TYR A 159 8.67 -3.85 -9.34
C TYR A 159 10.18 -3.68 -9.42
N PHE A 160 10.95 -4.65 -8.92
CA PHE A 160 12.40 -4.64 -9.04
C PHE A 160 12.87 -4.81 -10.49
N ALA A 161 12.20 -5.65 -11.28
CA ALA A 161 12.54 -5.85 -12.69
C ALA A 161 12.30 -4.60 -13.55
N ILE A 162 11.29 -3.77 -13.25
CA ILE A 162 11.06 -2.51 -13.98
C ILE A 162 11.88 -1.33 -13.43
N ASN A 163 12.40 -1.42 -12.20
CA ASN A 163 13.17 -0.36 -11.53
C ASN A 163 14.59 -0.82 -11.15
N GLU A 164 15.31 -1.51 -12.04
CA GLU A 164 16.66 -2.02 -11.76
C GLU A 164 17.68 -0.94 -11.37
N ASP A 165 17.42 0.30 -11.75
CA ASP A 165 18.20 1.50 -11.43
C ASP A 165 18.05 1.93 -9.96
N LYS A 166 16.96 1.52 -9.30
CA LYS A 166 16.70 1.79 -7.87
C LYS A 166 17.32 0.74 -6.94
N LEU A 167 17.83 -0.35 -7.49
CA LEU A 167 18.52 -1.38 -6.70
C LEU A 167 19.96 -0.95 -6.42
N ALA A 168 20.48 -1.32 -5.24
CA ALA A 168 21.87 -1.10 -4.92
C ALA A 168 22.80 -1.81 -5.93
N PRO A 169 23.97 -1.23 -6.29
CA PRO A 169 24.83 -1.77 -7.35
C PRO A 169 25.25 -3.23 -7.15
N GLU A 170 25.36 -3.68 -5.90
CA GLU A 170 25.75 -5.03 -5.49
C GLU A 170 24.63 -6.07 -5.58
N VAL A 171 23.38 -5.66 -5.77
CA VAL A 171 22.25 -6.59 -5.89
C VAL A 171 22.33 -7.34 -7.22
N ASP A 172 22.37 -8.67 -7.15
CA ASP A 172 22.27 -9.53 -8.34
C ASP A 172 20.90 -9.32 -9.01
N LYS A 173 20.93 -8.83 -10.25
CA LYS A 173 19.74 -8.50 -11.04
C LYS A 173 19.26 -9.66 -11.91
N ASP A 174 20.08 -10.70 -12.08
CA ASP A 174 19.79 -11.84 -12.94
C ASP A 174 18.50 -12.57 -12.58
N PRO A 175 18.12 -12.77 -11.29
CA PRO A 175 16.85 -13.38 -10.94
C PRO A 175 15.65 -12.61 -11.50
N TYR A 176 15.66 -11.27 -11.39
CA TYR A 176 14.58 -10.41 -11.88
C TYR A 176 14.51 -10.42 -13.41
N ARG A 177 15.67 -10.37 -14.08
CA ARG A 177 15.78 -10.44 -15.55
C ARG A 177 15.33 -11.78 -16.11
N LYS A 178 15.67 -12.89 -15.45
CA LYS A 178 15.21 -14.23 -15.83
C LYS A 178 13.70 -14.36 -15.66
N PHE A 179 13.14 -13.76 -14.62
CA PHE A 179 11.71 -13.82 -14.33
C PHE A 179 10.88 -12.93 -15.27
N PHE A 180 11.34 -11.71 -15.53
CA PHE A 180 10.73 -10.74 -16.45
C PHE A 180 11.72 -10.24 -17.51
N PRO A 181 12.06 -11.06 -18.53
CA PRO A 181 13.04 -10.68 -19.55
C PRO A 181 12.65 -9.40 -20.31
N ASN A 182 13.56 -8.43 -20.43
CA ASN A 182 13.39 -7.18 -21.19
C ASN A 182 12.14 -6.34 -20.83
N ILE A 183 11.58 -6.51 -19.62
CA ILE A 183 10.32 -5.87 -19.21
C ILE A 183 10.35 -4.33 -19.25
N GLN A 184 11.53 -3.73 -19.05
CA GLN A 184 11.71 -2.28 -19.09
C GLN A 184 11.47 -1.68 -20.49
N SER A 185 11.65 -2.48 -21.54
CA SER A 185 11.42 -2.05 -22.93
C SER A 185 9.95 -2.17 -23.38
N ASP A 186 9.12 -2.87 -22.60
CA ASP A 186 7.73 -3.07 -22.93
C ASP A 186 6.89 -1.81 -22.65
N GLN A 187 5.83 -1.63 -23.44
CA GLN A 187 4.79 -0.66 -23.12
C GLN A 187 4.12 -1.01 -21.78
N ARG A 188 3.61 0.00 -21.10
CA ARG A 188 3.03 -0.13 -19.76
C ARG A 188 1.92 -1.20 -19.67
N THR A 189 1.05 -1.25 -20.66
CA THR A 189 -0.04 -2.24 -20.76
C THR A 189 0.51 -3.67 -20.88
N GLU A 190 1.59 -3.85 -21.65
CA GLU A 190 2.30 -5.13 -21.79
C GLU A 190 3.01 -5.53 -20.49
N GLN A 191 3.65 -4.58 -19.79
CA GLN A 191 4.26 -4.85 -18.49
C GLN A 191 3.24 -5.43 -17.50
N LYS A 192 2.06 -4.80 -17.39
CA LYS A 192 0.95 -5.29 -16.54
C LYS A 192 0.41 -6.63 -17.01
N ARG A 193 0.28 -6.84 -18.33
CA ARG A 193 -0.17 -8.11 -18.89
C ARG A 193 0.78 -9.25 -18.51
N ARG A 194 2.09 -9.01 -18.58
CA ARG A 194 3.13 -9.99 -18.20
C ARG A 194 3.12 -10.27 -16.70
N LEU A 195 2.99 -9.23 -15.88
CA LEU A 195 2.80 -9.36 -14.44
C LEU A 195 1.57 -10.24 -14.12
N LYS A 196 0.40 -9.95 -14.71
CA LYS A 196 -0.81 -10.75 -14.51
C LYS A 196 -0.63 -12.22 -14.91
N ARG A 197 -0.01 -12.50 -16.06
CA ARG A 197 0.27 -13.88 -16.50
C ARG A 197 1.20 -14.61 -15.53
N ALA A 198 2.20 -13.92 -14.98
CA ALA A 198 3.07 -14.50 -13.98
C ALA A 198 2.28 -14.86 -12.71
N CYS A 199 1.42 -13.97 -12.22
CA CYS A 199 0.52 -14.28 -11.08
C CYS A 199 -0.31 -15.54 -11.34
N GLU A 200 -0.96 -15.64 -12.50
CA GLU A 200 -1.78 -16.80 -12.89
C GLU A 200 -0.96 -18.10 -12.98
N LYS A 201 0.28 -18.02 -13.48
CA LYS A 201 1.22 -19.15 -13.54
C LYS A 201 1.57 -19.64 -12.13
N PHE A 202 1.98 -18.74 -11.25
CA PHE A 202 2.47 -19.11 -9.92
C PHE A 202 1.35 -19.51 -8.95
N ARG A 203 0.13 -19.00 -9.13
CA ARG A 203 -1.05 -19.49 -8.41
C ARG A 203 -1.31 -20.99 -8.62
N LYS A 204 -0.88 -21.55 -9.76
CA LYS A 204 -1.01 -22.98 -10.08
C LYS A 204 0.16 -23.82 -9.56
N ASN A 205 1.22 -23.20 -9.03
CA ASN A 205 2.37 -23.92 -8.50
C ASN A 205 2.10 -24.40 -7.07
N ARG A 206 1.86 -25.71 -6.92
CA ARG A 206 1.54 -26.33 -5.62
C ARG A 206 2.63 -26.13 -4.57
N GLN A 207 3.90 -26.15 -4.96
CA GLN A 207 5.00 -26.01 -4.02
C GLN A 207 5.03 -24.61 -3.41
N ILE A 208 4.86 -23.58 -4.24
CA ILE A 208 4.84 -22.18 -3.77
C ILE A 208 3.59 -21.91 -2.93
N MET A 209 2.43 -22.43 -3.35
CA MET A 209 1.19 -22.27 -2.59
C MET A 209 1.17 -23.05 -1.27
N ALA A 210 2.01 -24.09 -1.14
CA ALA A 210 2.20 -24.82 0.11
C ALA A 210 3.20 -24.15 1.07
N ASP A 211 3.94 -23.13 0.63
CA ASP A 211 4.86 -22.41 1.50
C ASP A 211 4.09 -21.59 2.53
N HIS A 212 4.47 -21.70 3.81
CA HIS A 212 3.91 -20.93 4.92
C HIS A 212 3.96 -19.40 4.74
N LYS A 213 4.89 -18.88 3.91
CA LYS A 213 4.97 -17.46 3.56
C LYS A 213 3.99 -17.04 2.47
N THR A 214 3.30 -17.99 1.84
CA THR A 214 2.28 -17.74 0.83
C THR A 214 0.89 -17.75 1.44
N GLU A 215 0.19 -16.63 1.33
CA GLU A 215 -1.19 -16.49 1.75
C GLU A 215 -2.12 -17.22 0.77
N ASN A 216 -2.95 -18.13 1.29
CA ASN A 216 -3.90 -18.90 0.49
C ASN A 216 -5.20 -18.14 0.20
N ILE A 217 -5.48 -17.08 0.95
CA ILE A 217 -6.66 -16.23 0.74
C ILE A 217 -6.57 -15.59 -0.66
N PRO A 218 -7.67 -15.56 -1.43
CA PRO A 218 -7.69 -14.86 -2.72
C PRO A 218 -7.26 -13.40 -2.60
N LEU A 219 -6.62 -12.85 -3.65
CA LEU A 219 -6.25 -11.43 -3.69
C LEU A 219 -7.45 -10.53 -3.39
N LEU A 220 -8.57 -10.80 -4.08
CA LEU A 220 -9.87 -10.21 -3.84
C LEU A 220 -10.70 -11.20 -3.03
N TYR A 221 -10.94 -10.89 -1.76
CA TYR A 221 -11.84 -11.67 -0.92
C TYR A 221 -12.96 -10.76 -0.40
N ARG A 222 -14.15 -11.34 -0.27
CA ARG A 222 -15.26 -10.71 0.45
C ARG A 222 -15.03 -10.99 1.92
N ARG A 223 -15.11 -9.96 2.77
CA ARG A 223 -15.18 -10.22 4.21
C ARG A 223 -16.47 -11.01 4.49
N PRO A 224 -16.40 -12.11 5.26
CA PRO A 224 -17.60 -12.78 5.72
C PRO A 224 -18.45 -11.77 6.51
N GLU A 225 -19.77 -11.84 6.32
CA GLU A 225 -20.76 -11.01 7.01
C GLU A 225 -20.79 -11.29 8.51
#